data_AF-A0A2V9NNJ2-F1
#
_entry.id   AF-A0A2V9NNJ2-F1
#
_cell.length_a   1.000
_cell.length_b   1.000
_cell.length_c   1.000
_cell.angle_alpha   90.00
_cell.angle_beta   90.00
_cell.angle_gamma   90.00
#
_symmetry.space_group_name_H-M   'P 1'
#
loop_
_entity.id
_entity.type
_entity.pdbx_description
1 polymer ?
#
loop_
_entity_poly.entity_id
_entity_poly.type
_entity_poly.pdbx_seq_one_letter_code
_entity_poly.pdbx_strand_id
1 'polypeptide(L)'
;MQLGLLAGIALAALRTGYILYQRHEQKAEQTKRVQAQPLNPSYLVSPKKLYPYDLKSARQLTLQPVWVKEGYRYTYYPYDRATRHPNFSREAGQLLPIEKLQILDVVTAPSPGAPDQKQVVATFEKDSRSYAVPIGVLKDGNYQIYSDEMFFIQDPRDLYKDWPQDAWDAIAKHEVKPGMDEFQAAFAIGMGIPQPSSDPATKTVNYPNGGSPVSVTFQNGRAAGISSSK
;
A
#
# COMPACT_ATOMS: atom_id res chain seq x y z
N MET A 1 59.27 24.03 9.24
CA MET A 1 58.09 23.15 9.03
C MET A 1 56.72 23.81 9.30
N GLN A 2 56.62 25.07 9.78
CA GLN A 2 55.31 25.68 10.09
C GLN A 2 54.60 26.35 8.89
N LEU A 3 55.34 26.83 7.87
CA LEU A 3 54.74 27.51 6.71
C LEU A 3 53.93 26.58 5.79
N GLY A 4 54.39 25.32 5.61
CA GLY A 4 53.68 24.33 4.80
C GLY A 4 52.35 23.88 5.42
N LEU A 5 52.27 23.81 6.75
CA LEU A 5 51.05 23.45 7.47
C LEU A 5 49.99 24.55 7.32
N LEU A 6 50.39 25.83 7.46
CA LEU A 6 49.50 26.97 7.30
C LEU A 6 48.95 27.07 5.87
N ALA A 7 49.78 26.82 4.86
CA ALA A 7 49.34 26.77 3.46
C ALA A 7 48.36 25.62 3.20
N GLY A 8 48.61 24.44 3.77
CA GLY A 8 47.71 23.28 3.67
C GLY A 8 46.33 23.54 4.31
N ILE A 9 46.29 24.18 5.48
CA ILE A 9 45.05 24.54 6.16
C ILE A 9 44.25 25.58 5.35
N ALA A 10 44.92 26.59 4.78
CA ALA A 10 44.28 27.59 3.94
C ALA A 10 43.64 26.99 2.68
N LEU A 11 44.34 26.08 2.00
CA LEU A 11 43.81 25.37 0.82
C LEU A 11 42.63 24.46 1.18
N ALA A 12 42.69 23.77 2.32
CA ALA A 12 41.59 22.94 2.80
C ALA A 12 40.34 23.77 3.14
N ALA A 13 40.53 24.94 3.78
CA ALA A 13 39.44 25.86 4.09
C ALA A 13 38.78 26.42 2.83
N LEU A 14 39.57 26.85 1.84
CA LEU A 14 39.06 27.33 0.55
C LEU A 14 38.27 26.26 -0.20
N ARG A 15 38.80 25.03 -0.27
CA ARG A 15 38.11 23.91 -0.93
C ARG A 15 36.81 23.55 -0.21
N THR A 16 36.80 23.58 1.11
CA THR A 16 35.61 23.31 1.92
C THR A 16 34.55 24.40 1.71
N GLY A 17 34.94 25.67 1.72
CA GLY A 17 34.06 26.80 1.42
C GLY A 17 33.44 26.68 0.02
N TYR A 18 34.24 26.31 -0.98
CA TYR A 18 33.75 26.11 -2.35
C TYR A 18 32.74 24.95 -2.45
N ILE A 19 33.00 23.81 -1.77
CA ILE A 19 32.08 22.67 -1.73
C ILE A 19 30.76 23.04 -1.03
N LEU A 20 30.84 23.80 0.07
CA LEU A 20 29.65 24.26 0.78
C LEU A 20 28.82 25.24 -0.06
N TYR A 21 29.46 26.14 -0.81
CA TYR A 21 28.79 27.04 -1.74
C TYR A 21 28.11 26.28 -2.87
N GLN A 22 28.80 25.34 -3.54
CA GLN A 22 28.20 24.50 -4.57
C GLN A 22 27.02 23.68 -4.05
N ARG A 23 27.14 23.09 -2.85
CA ARG A 23 26.03 22.35 -2.22
C ARG A 23 24.85 23.26 -1.88
N HIS A 24 25.10 24.50 -1.50
CA HIS A 24 24.05 25.46 -1.21
C HIS A 24 23.32 25.88 -2.49
N GLU A 25 24.05 26.16 -3.57
CA GLU A 25 23.48 26.44 -4.90
C GLU A 25 22.67 25.24 -5.41
N GLN A 26 23.22 24.03 -5.37
CA GLN A 26 22.51 22.81 -5.74
C GLN A 26 21.25 22.58 -4.89
N LYS A 27 21.31 22.81 -3.57
CA LYS A 27 20.13 22.73 -2.70
C LYS A 27 19.12 23.83 -3.01
N ALA A 28 19.54 25.03 -3.35
CA ALA A 28 18.66 26.13 -3.71
C ALA A 28 17.96 25.86 -5.05
N GLU A 29 18.68 25.32 -6.04
CA GLU A 29 18.12 24.86 -7.31
C GLU A 29 17.18 23.66 -7.12
N GLN A 30 17.56 22.70 -6.28
CA GLN A 30 16.72 21.54 -5.96
C GLN A 30 15.46 21.99 -5.21
N THR A 31 15.55 22.90 -4.25
CA THR A 31 14.39 23.49 -3.55
C THR A 31 13.49 24.28 -4.52
N LYS A 32 14.06 25.01 -5.49
CA LYS A 32 13.29 25.70 -6.54
C LYS A 32 12.61 24.73 -7.52
N ARG A 33 13.22 23.57 -7.81
CA ARG A 33 12.61 22.49 -8.62
C ARG A 33 11.55 21.71 -7.85
N VAL A 34 11.65 21.65 -6.52
CA VAL A 34 10.58 21.21 -5.61
C VAL A 34 9.63 22.39 -5.32
N GLN A 35 9.28 23.18 -6.35
CA GLN A 35 8.03 23.93 -6.28
C GLN A 35 6.93 22.91 -6.02
N ALA A 36 6.22 23.09 -4.90
CA ALA A 36 5.23 22.16 -4.38
C ALA A 36 4.32 21.71 -5.52
N GLN A 37 4.52 20.46 -5.99
CA GLN A 37 3.56 19.82 -6.86
C GLN A 37 2.20 19.95 -6.15
N PRO A 38 1.15 20.41 -6.86
CA PRO A 38 -0.15 20.62 -6.24
C PRO A 38 -0.54 19.35 -5.50
N LEU A 39 -0.80 19.49 -4.20
CA LEU A 39 -1.05 18.35 -3.32
C LEU A 39 -2.27 17.60 -3.86
N ASN A 40 -2.10 16.32 -4.20
CA ASN A 40 -3.22 15.55 -4.71
C ASN A 40 -4.29 15.45 -3.60
N PRO A 41 -5.55 15.86 -3.86
CA PRO A 41 -6.63 15.76 -2.86
C PRO A 41 -6.81 14.35 -2.29
N SER A 42 -6.50 13.32 -3.09
CA SER A 42 -6.50 11.92 -2.66
C SER A 42 -5.59 11.66 -1.44
N TYR A 43 -4.53 12.45 -1.25
CA TYR A 43 -3.63 12.33 -0.10
C TYR A 43 -4.18 12.93 1.21
N LEU A 44 -5.26 13.72 1.14
CA LEU A 44 -5.86 14.36 2.30
C LEU A 44 -6.96 13.50 2.95
N VAL A 45 -7.35 12.42 2.28
CA VAL A 45 -8.34 11.46 2.80
C VAL A 45 -7.72 10.67 3.94
N SER A 46 -8.32 10.77 5.12
CA SER A 46 -7.93 10.01 6.33
C SER A 46 -9.04 9.03 6.71
N PRO A 47 -8.95 7.75 6.29
CA PRO A 47 -9.97 6.76 6.60
C PRO A 47 -10.08 6.50 8.09
N LYS A 48 -11.30 6.24 8.57
CA LYS A 48 -11.52 5.79 9.95
C LYS A 48 -10.84 4.44 10.19
N LYS A 49 -10.27 4.28 11.39
CA LYS A 49 -9.63 3.06 11.90
C LYS A 49 -10.41 2.50 13.09
N LEU A 50 -10.38 1.18 13.30
CA LEU A 50 -11.01 0.51 14.44
C LEU A 50 -10.05 0.29 15.61
N TYR A 51 -8.74 0.31 15.36
CA TYR A 51 -7.66 0.03 16.30
C TYR A 51 -7.86 -1.27 17.09
N PRO A 52 -8.07 -2.42 16.43
CA PRO A 52 -8.30 -3.67 17.13
C PRO A 52 -7.04 -4.16 17.84
N TYR A 53 -7.20 -4.56 19.10
CA TYR A 53 -6.12 -5.03 19.96
C TYR A 53 -6.43 -6.38 20.62
N ASP A 54 -7.59 -6.97 20.33
CA ASP A 54 -8.01 -8.29 20.77
C ASP A 54 -9.08 -8.86 19.81
N LEU A 55 -9.53 -10.10 20.04
CA LEU A 55 -10.60 -10.70 19.23
C LEU A 55 -11.94 -9.96 19.35
N LYS A 56 -12.23 -9.34 20.49
CA LYS A 56 -13.52 -8.67 20.72
C LYS A 56 -13.62 -7.40 19.88
N SER A 57 -12.58 -6.58 19.92
CA SER A 57 -12.44 -5.36 19.10
C SER A 57 -12.32 -5.70 17.62
N ALA A 58 -11.57 -6.73 17.24
CA ALA A 58 -11.47 -7.17 15.84
C ALA A 58 -12.83 -7.63 15.26
N ARG A 59 -13.71 -8.22 16.08
CA ARG A 59 -15.07 -8.59 15.64
C ARG A 59 -15.96 -7.39 15.32
N GLN A 60 -15.55 -6.15 15.59
CA GLN A 60 -16.27 -4.98 15.05
C GLN A 60 -16.32 -4.99 13.51
N LEU A 61 -15.37 -5.68 12.85
CA LEU A 61 -15.40 -5.92 11.41
C LEU A 61 -16.66 -6.69 10.94
N THR A 62 -17.35 -7.42 11.82
CA THR A 62 -18.57 -8.16 11.45
C THR A 62 -19.81 -7.26 11.38
N LEU A 63 -19.72 -6.02 11.89
CA LEU A 63 -20.87 -5.11 11.99
C LEU A 63 -21.18 -4.40 10.67
N GLN A 64 -20.25 -4.42 9.72
CA GLN A 64 -20.38 -3.74 8.44
C GLN A 64 -19.47 -4.38 7.38
N PRO A 65 -19.76 -4.16 6.09
CA PRO A 65 -18.83 -4.53 5.04
C PRO A 65 -17.51 -3.77 5.15
N VAL A 66 -16.46 -4.36 4.59
CA VAL A 66 -15.13 -3.77 4.49
C VAL A 66 -14.62 -3.85 3.06
N TRP A 67 -13.66 -3.00 2.70
CA TRP A 67 -13.09 -2.96 1.35
C TRP A 67 -11.58 -3.12 1.40
N VAL A 68 -11.04 -3.97 0.53
CA VAL A 68 -9.60 -4.29 0.49
C VAL A 68 -8.78 -3.09 0.05
N LYS A 69 -7.84 -2.64 0.89
CA LYS A 69 -6.95 -1.50 0.62
C LYS A 69 -5.88 -1.84 -0.42
N GLU A 70 -5.22 -2.98 -0.21
CA GLU A 70 -4.10 -3.42 -1.03
C GLU A 70 -4.49 -4.70 -1.79
N GLY A 71 -5.02 -4.50 -2.99
CA GLY A 71 -5.39 -5.62 -3.86
C GLY A 71 -4.19 -6.48 -4.23
N TYR A 72 -4.45 -7.78 -4.40
CA TYR A 72 -3.49 -8.84 -4.72
C TYR A 72 -2.40 -9.08 -3.66
N ARG A 73 -2.41 -8.37 -2.53
CA ARG A 73 -1.42 -8.59 -1.45
C ARG A 73 -1.79 -9.73 -0.52
N TYR A 74 -3.08 -9.93 -0.26
CA TYR A 74 -3.55 -10.81 0.81
C TYR A 74 -4.12 -12.11 0.26
N THR A 75 -3.42 -13.22 0.53
CA THR A 75 -3.89 -14.57 0.21
C THR A 75 -4.98 -15.01 1.20
N TYR A 76 -6.05 -15.59 0.68
CA TYR A 76 -7.08 -16.25 1.46
C TYR A 76 -7.12 -17.75 1.21
N TYR A 77 -7.68 -18.48 2.18
CA TYR A 77 -7.63 -19.93 2.27
C TYR A 77 -9.03 -20.50 2.47
N PRO A 78 -9.32 -21.73 1.99
CA PRO A 78 -10.57 -22.41 2.31
C PRO A 78 -10.75 -22.51 3.82
N TYR A 79 -11.95 -22.25 4.32
CA TYR A 79 -12.26 -22.29 5.74
C TYR A 79 -13.34 -23.33 6.02
N ASP A 80 -13.02 -24.29 6.89
CA ASP A 80 -13.98 -25.26 7.38
C ASP A 80 -14.71 -24.69 8.60
N ARG A 81 -16.03 -24.50 8.46
CA ARG A 81 -16.88 -23.98 9.53
C ARG A 81 -17.09 -24.96 10.66
N ALA A 82 -17.10 -26.26 10.39
CA ALA A 82 -17.36 -27.28 11.39
C ALA A 82 -16.19 -27.38 12.36
N THR A 83 -14.97 -27.36 11.83
CA THR A 83 -13.75 -27.41 12.65
C THR A 83 -13.25 -26.02 13.05
N ARG A 84 -13.75 -24.95 12.44
CA ARG A 84 -13.30 -23.55 12.60
C ARG A 84 -11.82 -23.35 12.24
N HIS A 85 -11.36 -24.08 11.22
CA HIS A 85 -9.97 -24.04 10.80
C HIS A 85 -9.83 -23.64 9.31
N PRO A 86 -8.93 -22.67 9.01
CA PRO A 86 -8.47 -22.45 7.65
C PRO A 86 -7.52 -23.56 7.20
N ASN A 87 -7.62 -23.96 5.94
CA ASN A 87 -6.66 -24.86 5.30
C ASN A 87 -5.49 -24.05 4.72
N PHE A 88 -4.50 -23.74 5.54
CA PHE A 88 -3.32 -22.99 5.12
C PHE A 88 -2.41 -23.71 4.11
N SER A 89 -2.58 -25.02 3.93
CA SER A 89 -1.82 -25.79 2.93
C SER A 89 -2.33 -25.60 1.50
N ARG A 90 -3.49 -24.93 1.32
CA ARG A 90 -4.08 -24.70 0.01
C ARG A 90 -4.54 -23.25 -0.11
N GLU A 91 -3.79 -22.46 -0.87
CA GLU A 91 -4.23 -21.12 -1.26
C GLU A 91 -5.50 -21.22 -2.13
N ALA A 92 -6.50 -20.39 -1.83
CA ALA A 92 -7.71 -20.29 -2.66
C ALA A 92 -7.62 -19.12 -3.65
N GLY A 93 -6.88 -18.07 -3.31
CA GLY A 93 -6.63 -16.92 -4.17
C GLY A 93 -6.14 -15.72 -3.37
N GLN A 94 -6.07 -14.57 -4.04
CA GLN A 94 -5.77 -13.28 -3.41
C GLN A 94 -6.99 -12.37 -3.43
N LEU A 95 -7.11 -11.52 -2.41
CA LEU A 95 -8.15 -10.51 -2.34
C LEU A 95 -7.95 -9.44 -3.42
N LEU A 96 -9.02 -9.05 -4.11
CA LEU A 96 -8.95 -8.12 -5.23
C LEU A 96 -8.91 -6.65 -4.75
N PRO A 97 -8.38 -5.72 -5.55
CA PRO A 97 -8.40 -4.30 -5.23
C PRO A 97 -9.83 -3.80 -4.93
N ILE A 98 -10.02 -3.12 -3.80
CA ILE A 98 -11.31 -2.54 -3.39
C ILE A 98 -12.45 -3.58 -3.33
N GLU A 99 -12.12 -4.87 -3.25
CA GLU A 99 -13.11 -5.93 -3.11
C GLU A 99 -13.92 -5.72 -1.84
N LYS A 100 -15.24 -5.68 -1.98
CA LYS A 100 -16.16 -5.58 -0.85
C LYS A 100 -16.30 -6.96 -0.20
N LEU A 101 -15.98 -7.04 1.08
CA LEU A 101 -16.09 -8.26 1.88
C LEU A 101 -17.07 -8.07 3.01
N GLN A 102 -17.93 -9.06 3.23
CA GLN A 102 -18.70 -9.18 4.46
C GLN A 102 -17.94 -10.13 5.40
N ILE A 103 -17.34 -9.58 6.45
CA ILE A 103 -16.70 -10.41 7.47
C ILE A 103 -17.79 -11.03 8.34
N LEU A 104 -17.68 -12.33 8.57
CA LEU A 104 -18.68 -13.13 9.29
C LEU A 104 -18.25 -13.41 10.73
N ASP A 105 -16.97 -13.70 10.95
CA ASP A 105 -16.37 -13.87 12.28
C ASP A 105 -14.86 -13.60 12.20
N VAL A 106 -14.27 -13.28 13.34
CA VAL A 106 -12.83 -13.21 13.54
C VAL A 106 -12.43 -14.24 14.60
N VAL A 107 -11.53 -15.14 14.25
CA VAL A 107 -11.13 -16.27 15.10
C VAL A 107 -9.62 -16.42 15.16
N THR A 108 -9.14 -17.27 16.07
CA THR A 108 -7.74 -17.71 16.07
C THR A 108 -7.65 -19.12 15.48
N ALA A 109 -6.56 -19.37 14.75
CA ALA A 109 -6.23 -20.66 14.19
C ALA A 109 -4.75 -20.99 14.45
N PRO A 110 -4.34 -22.28 14.51
CA PRO A 110 -2.94 -22.66 14.60
C PRO A 110 -2.11 -22.05 13.45
N SER A 111 -0.91 -21.53 13.75
CA SER A 111 -0.04 -21.00 12.70
C SER A 111 0.79 -22.12 12.06
N PRO A 112 0.83 -22.22 10.71
CA PRO A 112 1.75 -23.12 10.02
C PRO A 112 3.20 -22.77 10.37
N GLY A 113 4.00 -23.76 10.74
CA GLY A 113 5.43 -23.59 11.01
C GLY A 113 5.79 -22.81 12.29
N ALA A 114 4.81 -22.38 13.10
CA ALA A 114 5.05 -21.66 14.35
C ALA A 114 4.08 -22.15 15.46
N PRO A 115 4.39 -23.26 16.14
CA PRO A 115 3.50 -23.87 17.15
C PRO A 115 3.22 -22.98 18.37
N ASP A 116 4.12 -22.02 18.66
CA ASP A 116 4.00 -21.04 19.74
C ASP A 116 3.08 -19.86 19.38
N GLN A 117 2.55 -19.82 18.16
CA GLN A 117 1.78 -18.70 17.64
C GLN A 117 0.45 -19.17 17.03
N LYS A 118 -0.56 -18.30 17.15
CA LYS A 118 -1.83 -18.46 16.45
C LYS A 118 -2.00 -17.35 15.43
N GLN A 119 -2.55 -17.68 14.28
CA GLN A 119 -3.04 -16.70 13.31
C GLN A 119 -4.38 -16.15 13.79
N VAL A 120 -4.56 -14.85 13.72
CA VAL A 120 -5.88 -14.21 13.79
C VAL A 120 -6.40 -14.11 12.37
N VAL A 121 -7.57 -14.68 12.11
CA VAL A 121 -8.14 -14.75 10.76
C VAL A 121 -9.54 -14.15 10.72
N ALA A 122 -9.83 -13.38 9.67
CA ALA A 122 -11.17 -12.94 9.35
C ALA A 122 -11.80 -13.92 8.37
N THR A 123 -13.03 -14.34 8.65
CA THR A 123 -13.78 -15.30 7.84
C THR A 123 -14.82 -14.59 6.99
N PHE A 124 -15.06 -15.08 5.78
CA PHE A 124 -16.01 -14.52 4.83
C PHE A 124 -16.55 -15.60 3.89
N GLU A 125 -17.57 -15.27 3.12
CA GLU A 125 -18.07 -16.11 2.03
C GLU A 125 -17.76 -15.49 0.67
N LYS A 126 -17.45 -16.36 -0.30
CA LYS A 126 -17.33 -16.02 -1.72
C LYS A 126 -17.80 -17.23 -2.53
N ASP A 127 -18.63 -17.00 -3.55
CA ASP A 127 -19.18 -18.06 -4.40
C ASP A 127 -19.81 -19.23 -3.61
N SER A 128 -20.57 -18.90 -2.56
CA SER A 128 -21.19 -19.87 -1.62
C SER A 128 -20.21 -20.80 -0.89
N ARG A 129 -18.92 -20.44 -0.84
CA ARG A 129 -17.87 -21.16 -0.10
C ARG A 129 -17.30 -20.28 1.00
N SER A 130 -16.87 -20.93 2.07
CA SER A 130 -16.27 -20.26 3.22
C SER A 130 -14.77 -20.13 3.05
N TYR A 131 -14.25 -18.95 3.33
CA TYR A 131 -12.84 -18.62 3.27
C TYR A 131 -12.40 -17.85 4.51
N ALA A 132 -11.09 -17.81 4.71
CA ALA A 132 -10.47 -17.01 5.75
C ALA A 132 -9.21 -16.34 5.23
N VAL A 133 -8.97 -15.12 5.68
CA VAL A 133 -7.76 -14.34 5.41
C VAL A 133 -7.05 -14.04 6.74
N PRO A 134 -5.73 -14.27 6.84
CA PRO A 134 -4.95 -13.83 8.00
C PRO A 134 -4.98 -12.32 8.14
N ILE A 135 -5.33 -11.83 9.32
CA ILE A 135 -5.38 -10.40 9.64
C ILE A 135 -4.48 -10.04 10.83
N GLY A 136 -3.74 -10.99 11.38
CA GLY A 136 -2.90 -10.76 12.55
C GLY A 136 -2.36 -12.05 13.15
N VAL A 137 -1.66 -11.88 14.27
CA VAL A 137 -1.10 -12.98 15.05
C VAL A 137 -1.38 -12.79 16.53
N LEU A 138 -1.46 -13.89 17.25
CA LEU A 138 -1.49 -13.96 18.71
C LEU A 138 -0.26 -14.74 19.17
N LYS A 139 0.60 -14.10 19.95
CA LYS A 139 1.81 -14.69 20.53
C LYS A 139 1.94 -14.27 21.99
N ASP A 140 2.13 -15.22 22.90
CA ASP A 140 2.32 -14.96 24.34
C ASP A 140 1.22 -14.07 24.95
N GLY A 141 -0.03 -14.25 24.50
CA GLY A 141 -1.18 -13.44 24.93
C GLY A 141 -1.30 -12.07 24.26
N ASN A 142 -0.31 -11.65 23.47
CA ASN A 142 -0.28 -10.37 22.77
C ASN A 142 -0.83 -10.51 21.35
N TYR A 143 -1.81 -9.68 21.02
CA TYR A 143 -2.38 -9.58 19.69
C TYR A 143 -1.65 -8.51 18.88
N GLN A 144 -1.32 -8.86 17.64
CA GLN A 144 -0.88 -7.91 16.62
C GLN A 144 -1.83 -8.05 15.43
N ILE A 145 -2.76 -7.10 15.28
CA ILE A 145 -3.84 -7.15 14.29
C ILE A 145 -3.65 -5.99 13.31
N TYR A 146 -3.70 -6.30 12.02
CA TYR A 146 -3.39 -5.39 10.92
C TYR A 146 -4.61 -5.04 10.07
N SER A 147 -5.82 -5.37 10.51
CA SER A 147 -7.02 -5.19 9.70
C SER A 147 -7.26 -3.76 9.26
N ASP A 148 -6.85 -2.76 10.05
CA ASP A 148 -6.93 -1.35 9.65
C ASP A 148 -5.99 -0.98 8.51
N GLU A 149 -4.89 -1.70 8.32
CA GLU A 149 -3.99 -1.53 7.17
C GLU A 149 -4.49 -2.32 5.96
N MET A 150 -5.23 -3.41 6.20
CA MET A 150 -5.77 -4.27 5.15
C MET A 150 -7.09 -3.76 4.56
N PHE A 151 -7.93 -3.12 5.37
CA PHE A 151 -9.30 -2.80 4.99
C PHE A 151 -9.70 -1.35 5.26
N PHE A 152 -10.52 -0.80 4.37
CA PHE A 152 -11.38 0.34 4.66
C PHE A 152 -12.67 -0.16 5.32
N ILE A 153 -13.09 0.52 6.37
CA ILE A 153 -14.38 0.28 7.04
C ILE A 153 -15.49 1.24 6.57
N GLN A 154 -15.13 2.13 5.65
CA GLN A 154 -16.02 3.08 4.97
C GLN A 154 -15.93 2.77 3.48
N ASP A 155 -17.01 2.97 2.73
CA ASP A 155 -17.00 2.79 1.29
C ASP A 155 -15.97 3.75 0.67
N PRO A 156 -14.98 3.25 -0.10
CA PRO A 156 -14.00 4.12 -0.70
C PRO A 156 -14.59 5.17 -1.65
N ARG A 157 -15.76 4.92 -2.25
CA ARG A 157 -16.46 5.94 -3.06
C ARG A 157 -16.95 7.11 -2.22
N ASP A 158 -17.29 6.88 -0.96
CA ASP A 158 -17.64 7.94 -0.01
C ASP A 158 -16.41 8.66 0.55
N LEU A 159 -15.24 7.99 0.57
CA LEU A 159 -13.99 8.59 1.01
C LEU A 159 -13.39 9.50 -0.08
N TYR A 160 -13.51 9.10 -1.34
CA TYR A 160 -12.92 9.77 -2.51
C TYR A 160 -14.01 10.32 -3.44
N LYS A 161 -14.91 11.15 -2.90
CA LYS A 161 -16.11 11.68 -3.61
C LYS A 161 -15.79 12.55 -4.83
N ASP A 162 -14.61 13.16 -4.83
CA ASP A 162 -14.16 14.05 -5.90
C ASP A 162 -13.57 13.29 -7.10
N TRP A 163 -13.42 11.96 -6.99
CA TRP A 163 -12.97 11.15 -8.12
C TRP A 163 -14.06 11.04 -9.17
N PRO A 164 -13.72 11.25 -10.45
CA PRO A 164 -14.71 11.20 -11.51
C PRO A 164 -15.20 9.77 -11.74
N GLN A 165 -16.44 9.64 -12.19
CA GLN A 165 -17.11 8.34 -12.39
C GLN A 165 -16.32 7.41 -13.31
N ASP A 166 -15.71 7.98 -14.34
CA ASP A 166 -14.93 7.25 -15.32
C ASP A 166 -13.65 6.62 -14.72
N ALA A 167 -13.10 7.17 -13.63
CA ALA A 167 -12.01 6.55 -12.87
C ALA A 167 -12.53 5.37 -12.05
N TRP A 168 -13.70 5.51 -11.41
CA TRP A 168 -14.35 4.41 -10.70
C TRP A 168 -14.74 3.25 -11.62
N ASP A 169 -15.16 3.54 -12.85
CA ASP A 169 -15.48 2.52 -13.86
C ASP A 169 -14.22 1.75 -14.28
N ALA A 170 -13.07 2.42 -14.40
CA ALA A 170 -11.79 1.78 -14.69
C ALA A 170 -11.31 0.91 -13.50
N ILE A 171 -11.42 1.44 -12.28
CA ILE A 171 -11.14 0.69 -11.04
C ILE A 171 -11.99 -0.59 -10.98
N ALA A 172 -13.29 -0.50 -11.27
CA ALA A 172 -14.18 -1.66 -11.24
C ALA A 172 -13.82 -2.75 -12.28
N LYS A 173 -13.11 -2.37 -13.35
CA LYS A 173 -12.60 -3.29 -14.38
C LYS A 173 -11.18 -3.78 -14.11
N HIS A 174 -10.56 -3.32 -13.03
CA HIS A 174 -9.14 -3.51 -12.72
C HIS A 174 -8.22 -3.02 -13.84
N GLU A 175 -8.53 -1.84 -14.38
CA GLU A 175 -7.79 -1.22 -15.47
C GLU A 175 -7.24 0.14 -15.05
N VAL A 176 -6.03 0.46 -15.54
CA VAL A 176 -5.48 1.82 -15.47
C VAL A 176 -5.65 2.47 -16.83
N LYS A 177 -6.00 3.76 -16.84
CA LYS A 177 -6.14 4.57 -18.06
C LYS A 177 -5.38 5.90 -17.95
N PRO A 178 -5.09 6.55 -19.09
CA PRO A 178 -4.48 7.87 -19.07
C PRO A 178 -5.27 8.86 -18.21
N GLY A 179 -4.55 9.71 -17.47
CA GLY A 179 -5.12 10.70 -16.56
C GLY A 179 -5.41 10.20 -15.15
N MET A 180 -5.36 8.89 -14.88
CA MET A 180 -5.47 8.38 -13.50
C MET A 180 -4.28 8.84 -12.65
N ASP A 181 -4.52 9.19 -11.40
CA ASP A 181 -3.44 9.39 -10.44
C ASP A 181 -2.93 8.06 -9.85
N GLU A 182 -1.88 8.13 -9.03
CA GLU A 182 -1.27 6.92 -8.44
C GLU A 182 -2.20 6.16 -7.49
N PHE A 183 -3.08 6.87 -6.77
CA PHE A 183 -4.03 6.24 -5.85
C PHE A 183 -5.14 5.53 -6.62
N GLN A 184 -5.64 6.15 -7.69
CA GLN A 184 -6.59 5.55 -8.62
C GLN A 184 -6.00 4.31 -9.27
N ALA A 185 -4.74 4.36 -9.71
CA ALA A 185 -4.04 3.19 -10.24
C ALA A 185 -3.90 2.09 -9.17
N ALA A 186 -3.53 2.44 -7.93
CA ALA A 186 -3.42 1.47 -6.85
C ALA A 186 -4.76 0.81 -6.50
N PHE A 187 -5.86 1.58 -6.56
CA PHE A 187 -7.22 1.06 -6.38
C PHE A 187 -7.65 0.15 -7.51
N ALA A 188 -7.16 0.36 -8.73
CA ALA A 188 -7.49 -0.48 -9.86
C ALA A 188 -6.70 -1.80 -9.88
N ILE A 189 -5.39 -1.74 -9.60
CA ILE A 189 -4.48 -2.87 -9.89
C ILE A 189 -3.52 -3.24 -8.75
N GLY A 190 -3.76 -2.72 -7.54
CA GLY A 190 -2.96 -3.01 -6.35
C GLY A 190 -1.71 -2.14 -6.21
N MET A 191 -0.88 -2.43 -5.21
CA MET A 191 0.30 -1.61 -4.90
C MET A 191 1.43 -1.82 -5.92
N GLY A 192 2.00 -0.72 -6.41
CA GLY A 192 3.11 -0.73 -7.35
C GLY A 192 4.47 -0.44 -6.69
N ILE A 193 5.53 -0.81 -7.39
CA ILE A 193 6.93 -0.59 -6.99
C ILE A 193 7.48 0.55 -7.85
N PRO A 194 7.82 1.72 -7.26
CA PRO A 194 8.38 2.83 -8.01
C PRO A 194 9.79 2.51 -8.50
N GLN A 195 10.09 2.87 -9.74
CA GLN A 195 11.44 2.86 -10.28
C GLN A 195 12.19 4.13 -9.88
N PRO A 196 13.52 4.06 -9.70
CA PRO A 196 14.34 5.26 -9.60
C PRO A 196 14.15 6.14 -10.84
N SER A 197 13.93 7.44 -10.63
CA SER A 197 13.84 8.44 -11.69
C SER A 197 14.82 9.57 -11.42
N SER A 198 15.50 10.05 -12.45
CA SER A 198 16.32 11.26 -12.40
C SER A 198 15.52 12.54 -12.68
N ASP A 199 14.29 12.41 -13.20
CA ASP A 199 13.38 13.52 -13.49
C ASP A 199 12.28 13.58 -12.42
N PRO A 200 12.21 14.65 -11.60
CA PRO A 200 11.20 14.78 -10.56
C PRO A 200 9.76 14.95 -11.09
N ALA A 201 9.57 15.29 -12.38
CA ALA A 201 8.24 15.40 -12.99
C ALA A 201 7.72 14.07 -13.52
N THR A 202 8.59 13.05 -13.65
CA THR A 202 8.28 11.76 -14.25
C THR A 202 8.53 10.63 -13.24
N LYS A 203 7.54 9.78 -13.04
CA LYS A 203 7.64 8.61 -12.16
C LYS A 203 7.11 7.37 -12.87
N THR A 204 7.94 6.34 -12.99
CA THR A 204 7.48 5.04 -13.49
C THR A 204 7.25 4.10 -12.31
N VAL A 205 6.10 3.43 -12.29
CA VAL A 205 5.72 2.47 -11.24
C VAL A 205 5.33 1.16 -11.90
N ASN A 206 5.90 0.06 -11.40
CA ASN A 206 5.62 -1.29 -11.86
C ASN A 206 4.61 -1.97 -10.93
N TYR A 207 3.49 -2.39 -11.48
CA TYR A 207 2.40 -3.03 -10.76
C TYR A 207 2.40 -4.53 -11.08
N PRO A 208 2.41 -5.42 -10.07
CA PRO A 208 2.28 -6.86 -10.29
C PRO A 208 0.92 -7.26 -10.89
N ASN A 209 -0.14 -6.50 -10.57
CA ASN A 209 -1.49 -6.63 -11.11
C ASN A 209 -1.98 -8.10 -11.19
N GLY A 210 -1.97 -8.79 -10.05
CA GLY A 210 -2.47 -10.16 -9.95
C GLY A 210 -1.79 -11.17 -10.87
N GLY A 211 -0.53 -10.93 -11.27
CA GLY A 211 0.21 -11.79 -12.20
C GLY A 211 0.14 -11.36 -13.67
N SER A 212 -0.44 -10.19 -13.97
CA SER A 212 -0.44 -9.56 -15.30
C SER A 212 0.27 -8.20 -15.25
N PRO A 213 1.61 -8.16 -15.13
CA PRO A 213 2.33 -6.95 -14.76
C PRO A 213 2.11 -5.77 -15.71
N VAL A 214 1.97 -4.57 -15.13
CA VAL A 214 1.76 -3.31 -15.86
C VAL A 214 2.78 -2.28 -15.38
N SER A 215 3.42 -1.58 -16.30
CA SER A 215 4.22 -0.40 -16.02
C SER A 215 3.42 0.86 -16.35
N VAL A 216 3.32 1.78 -15.39
CA VAL A 216 2.66 3.07 -15.57
C VAL A 216 3.67 4.18 -15.38
N THR A 217 3.82 5.04 -16.39
CA THR A 217 4.59 6.27 -16.30
C THR A 217 3.64 7.43 -16.01
N PHE A 218 3.81 8.02 -14.84
CA PHE A 218 3.13 9.23 -14.40
C PHE A 218 3.96 10.46 -14.78
N GLN A 219 3.31 11.43 -15.39
CA GLN A 219 3.84 12.77 -15.63
C GLN A 219 3.00 13.76 -14.83
N ASN A 220 3.64 14.57 -13.99
CA ASN A 220 2.95 15.51 -13.09
C ASN A 220 1.85 14.83 -12.25
N GLY A 221 2.10 13.61 -11.78
CA GLY A 221 1.17 12.83 -10.96
C GLY A 221 -0.01 12.19 -11.70
N ARG A 222 0.00 12.22 -13.05
CA ARG A 222 -1.07 11.66 -13.90
C ARG A 222 -0.50 10.61 -14.85
N ALA A 223 -1.19 9.47 -14.99
CA ALA A 223 -0.80 8.41 -15.89
C ALA A 223 -0.76 8.92 -17.34
N ALA A 224 0.41 8.85 -17.96
CA ALA A 224 0.65 9.31 -19.33
C ALA A 224 1.06 8.15 -20.24
N GLY A 225 1.85 7.20 -19.72
CA GLY A 225 2.23 5.98 -20.41
C GLY A 225 1.76 4.75 -19.64
N ILE A 226 1.20 3.77 -20.34
CA ILE A 226 0.78 2.48 -19.77
C ILE A 226 1.23 1.39 -20.72
N SER A 227 1.99 0.42 -20.22
CA SER A 227 2.47 -0.71 -21.01
C SER A 227 2.49 -1.99 -20.18
N SER A 228 2.42 -3.13 -20.84
CA SER A 228 2.69 -4.42 -20.19
C SER A 228 4.15 -4.43 -19.72
N SER A 229 4.38 -4.84 -18.47
CA SER A 229 5.72 -5.07 -17.95
C SER A 229 6.17 -6.48 -18.31
N LYS A 230 7.47 -6.66 -18.54
CA LYS A 230 8.08 -7.99 -18.76
C LYS A 230 8.44 -8.64 -17.43
#